data_AF-A0A9D6F0D9-F1
#
_entry.id   AF-A0A9D6F0D9-F1
#
_cell.length_a   1.000
_cell.length_b   1.000
_cell.length_c   1.000
_cell.angle_alpha   90.00
_cell.angle_beta   90.00
_cell.angle_gamma   90.00
#
_symmetry.space_group_name_H-M   'P 1'
#
loop_
_entity.id
_entity.type
_entity.pdbx_description
1 polymer ?
#
loop_
_entity_poly.entity_id
_entity_poly.type
_entity_poly.pdbx_seq_one_letter_code
_entity_poly.pdbx_strand_id
1 'polypeptide(L)'
;MEILCGLATLGAVAYAGYWIIRWMVATPVGRGVTQHLLSPIELRQRENLRRLNQKARALQVALFKLAEAPDFRRAASWAAQAQDVPLAFRQRQFRRFRPRLVRRFADRLADGGDPAVLLESLQTLVQALGVDTFEADYIRDEAEGHLPSNTQQPVSYSAGLVQLQREHQRRMDALRAVPGLDAETREQLLEAEKTRFREALENLGQQEPGQAVGG
;
A
#
# COMPACT_ATOMS: atom_id res chain seq x y z
N MET A 1 45.56 -40.53 2.47
CA MET A 1 45.35 -39.20 1.86
C MET A 1 45.06 -39.40 0.36
N GLU A 2 44.05 -40.11 -0.12
CA GLU A 2 42.65 -40.32 0.25
C GLU A 2 41.78 -39.06 0.31
N ILE A 3 41.02 -38.91 -0.78
CA ILE A 3 39.67 -38.34 -0.90
C ILE A 3 39.60 -36.82 -0.87
N LEU A 4 39.51 -36.20 -2.05
CA LEU A 4 38.69 -35.01 -2.39
C LEU A 4 39.10 -34.44 -3.77
N CYS A 5 38.62 -35.03 -4.87
CA CYS A 5 38.70 -34.39 -6.19
C CYS A 5 37.66 -34.93 -7.19
N GLY A 6 36.48 -35.37 -6.71
CA GLY A 6 35.55 -36.21 -7.48
C GLY A 6 34.14 -35.67 -7.70
N LEU A 7 33.84 -34.38 -7.52
CA LEU A 7 32.48 -33.84 -7.67
C LEU A 7 32.47 -32.45 -8.32
N ALA A 8 32.82 -32.34 -9.60
CA ALA A 8 32.68 -31.08 -10.32
C ALA A 8 32.21 -31.19 -11.79
N THR A 9 31.88 -32.39 -12.31
CA THR A 9 31.67 -32.56 -13.77
C THR A 9 30.50 -33.45 -14.16
N LEU A 10 29.45 -33.56 -13.33
CA LEU A 10 28.21 -34.30 -13.66
C LEU A 10 26.94 -33.47 -13.41
N GLY A 11 26.95 -32.18 -13.77
CA GLY A 11 25.77 -31.30 -13.69
C GLY A 11 25.35 -30.66 -15.02
N ALA A 12 26.13 -30.80 -16.09
CA ALA A 12 25.96 -29.98 -17.30
C ALA A 12 25.36 -30.70 -18.52
N VAL A 13 25.27 -32.04 -18.53
CA VAL A 13 24.82 -32.78 -19.74
C VAL A 13 23.33 -33.16 -19.68
N ALA A 14 22.70 -33.17 -18.50
CA ALA A 14 21.28 -33.51 -18.37
C ALA A 14 20.30 -32.37 -18.72
N TYR A 15 20.77 -31.13 -18.90
CA TYR A 15 19.90 -29.97 -19.14
C TYR A 15 19.66 -29.65 -20.63
N ALA A 16 20.50 -30.18 -21.54
CA ALA A 16 20.40 -29.89 -22.97
C ALA A 16 19.41 -30.81 -23.72
N GLY A 17 19.18 -32.05 -23.23
CA GLY A 17 18.25 -32.99 -23.85
C GLY A 17 16.76 -32.65 -23.67
N TYR A 18 16.40 -31.96 -22.57
CA TYR A 18 15.01 -31.62 -22.26
C TYR A 18 14.46 -30.48 -23.13
N TRP A 19 15.32 -29.62 -23.67
CA TRP A 19 14.90 -28.48 -24.50
C TRP A 19 14.58 -28.85 -25.95
N ILE A 20 15.21 -29.89 -26.50
CA ILE A 20 15.01 -30.29 -27.90
C ILE A 20 13.68 -31.02 -28.09
N ILE A 21 13.26 -31.85 -27.14
CA ILE A 21 11.97 -32.56 -27.20
C ILE A 21 10.79 -31.60 -26.98
N ARG A 22 10.99 -30.49 -26.24
CA ARG A 22 9.96 -29.46 -26.04
C ARG A 22 9.74 -28.57 -27.28
N TRP A 23 10.68 -28.52 -28.23
CA TRP A 23 10.55 -27.69 -29.44
C TRP A 23 9.90 -28.40 -30.64
N MET A 24 9.72 -29.72 -30.61
CA MET A 24 9.19 -30.49 -31.76
C MET A 24 7.70 -30.86 -31.69
N VAL A 25 6.93 -30.37 -30.70
CA VAL A 25 5.46 -30.60 -30.61
C VAL A 25 4.66 -29.32 -30.82
N ALA A 26 5.15 -28.43 -31.69
CA ALA A 26 4.42 -27.24 -32.12
C ALA A 26 4.39 -27.13 -33.64
N THR A 27 4.04 -28.22 -34.33
CA THR A 27 3.45 -28.10 -35.68
C THR A 27 1.96 -27.86 -35.50
N PRO A 28 1.43 -26.64 -35.78
CA PRO A 28 0.00 -26.45 -35.84
C PRO A 28 -0.54 -27.20 -37.05
N VAL A 29 -0.97 -28.44 -36.82
CA VAL A 29 -1.91 -29.14 -37.69
C VAL A 29 -3.07 -28.20 -37.96
N GLY A 30 -3.37 -28.00 -39.24
CA GLY A 30 -4.39 -27.08 -39.73
C GLY A 30 -5.69 -27.24 -38.97
N ARG A 31 -6.03 -26.23 -38.15
CA ARG A 31 -7.41 -26.02 -37.74
C ARG A 31 -8.13 -25.51 -38.97
N GLY A 32 -8.82 -26.44 -39.65
CA GLY A 32 -9.97 -26.06 -40.45
C GLY A 32 -10.84 -25.16 -39.58
N VAL A 33 -10.89 -23.88 -39.93
CA VAL A 33 -11.82 -22.93 -39.32
C VAL A 33 -13.19 -23.38 -39.83
N THR A 34 -13.81 -24.31 -39.10
CA THR A 34 -15.27 -24.44 -39.14
C THR A 34 -15.79 -23.06 -38.78
N GLN A 35 -16.24 -22.32 -39.80
CA GLN A 35 -17.01 -21.10 -39.62
C GLN A 35 -18.34 -21.52 -38.99
N HIS A 36 -18.31 -21.74 -37.67
CA HIS A 36 -19.53 -21.77 -36.88
C HIS A 36 -20.15 -20.40 -37.04
N LEU A 37 -21.19 -20.33 -37.86
CA LEU A 37 -22.11 -19.20 -37.93
C LEU A 37 -22.61 -18.96 -36.51
N LEU A 38 -22.01 -17.96 -35.86
CA LEU A 38 -22.37 -17.58 -34.50
C LEU A 38 -23.83 -17.17 -34.51
N SER A 39 -24.57 -17.73 -33.57
CA SER A 39 -25.95 -17.33 -33.36
C SER A 39 -26.02 -15.83 -33.02
N PRO A 40 -27.15 -15.15 -33.31
CA PRO A 40 -27.33 -13.75 -32.96
C PRO A 40 -27.12 -13.46 -31.45
N ILE A 41 -27.39 -14.46 -30.60
CA ILE A 41 -27.19 -14.39 -29.15
C ILE A 41 -25.70 -14.33 -28.82
N GLU A 42 -24.88 -15.19 -29.42
CA GLU A 42 -23.42 -15.19 -29.21
C GLU A 42 -22.75 -13.92 -29.75
N LEU A 43 -23.25 -13.37 -30.87
CA LEU A 43 -22.77 -12.09 -31.40
C LEU A 43 -23.02 -10.95 -30.40
N ARG A 44 -24.23 -10.85 -29.84
CA ARG A 44 -24.58 -9.86 -28.81
C ARG A 44 -23.74 -10.04 -27.55
N GLN A 45 -23.54 -11.27 -27.09
CA GLN A 45 -22.69 -11.56 -25.93
C GLN A 45 -21.23 -11.12 -26.17
N ARG A 46 -20.67 -11.43 -27.35
CA ARG A 46 -19.32 -10.99 -27.72
C ARG A 46 -19.21 -9.47 -27.77
N GLU A 47 -20.22 -8.79 -28.30
CA GLU A 47 -20.23 -7.33 -28.34
C GLU A 47 -20.28 -6.74 -26.92
N ASN A 48 -21.12 -7.28 -26.04
CA ASN A 48 -21.18 -6.87 -24.64
C ASN A 48 -19.83 -7.08 -23.93
N LEU A 49 -19.19 -8.24 -24.11
CA LEU A 49 -17.87 -8.51 -23.55
C LEU A 49 -16.80 -7.56 -24.08
N ARG A 50 -16.84 -7.20 -25.37
CA ARG A 50 -15.93 -6.20 -25.96
C ARG A 50 -16.12 -4.83 -25.32
N ARG A 51 -17.37 -4.37 -25.16
CA ARG A 51 -17.70 -3.09 -24.52
C ARG A 51 -17.21 -3.06 -23.06
N LEU A 52 -17.45 -4.13 -22.29
CA LEU A 52 -16.97 -4.24 -20.91
C LEU A 52 -15.44 -4.23 -20.83
N ASN A 53 -14.75 -4.95 -21.72
CA ASN A 53 -13.29 -4.95 -21.76
C ASN A 53 -12.70 -3.58 -22.13
N GLN A 54 -13.35 -2.83 -23.03
CA GLN A 54 -12.96 -1.46 -23.35
C GLN A 54 -13.05 -0.54 -22.13
N LYS A 55 -14.17 -0.60 -21.38
CA LYS A 55 -14.34 0.16 -20.13
C LYS A 55 -13.32 -0.23 -19.08
N ALA A 56 -13.09 -1.53 -18.88
CA ALA A 56 -12.09 -2.03 -17.94
C ALA A 56 -10.67 -1.55 -18.29
N ARG A 57 -10.31 -1.55 -19.58
CA ARG A 57 -9.02 -1.05 -20.06
C ARG A 57 -8.89 0.45 -19.86
N ALA A 58 -9.94 1.22 -20.16
CA ALA A 58 -9.95 2.67 -19.97
C ALA A 58 -9.75 3.04 -18.49
N LEU A 59 -10.44 2.35 -17.57
CA LEU A 59 -10.24 2.48 -16.13
C LEU A 59 -8.78 2.18 -15.73
N GLN A 60 -8.21 1.07 -16.20
CA GLN A 60 -6.82 0.72 -15.89
C GLN A 60 -5.82 1.77 -16.39
N VAL A 61 -6.03 2.31 -17.59
CA VAL A 61 -5.19 3.37 -18.14
C VAL A 61 -5.31 4.64 -17.30
N ALA A 62 -6.53 5.01 -16.87
CA ALA A 62 -6.74 6.16 -16.00
C ALA A 62 -6.01 6.01 -14.65
N LEU A 63 -6.09 4.82 -14.03
CA LEU A 63 -5.36 4.49 -12.80
C LEU A 63 -3.84 4.44 -13.01
N PHE A 64 -3.37 4.05 -14.21
CA PHE A 64 -1.94 4.05 -14.52
C PHE A 64 -1.39 5.48 -14.66
N LYS A 65 -2.19 6.40 -15.21
CA LYS A 65 -1.84 7.81 -15.42
C LYS A 65 -2.02 8.70 -14.20
N LEU A 66 -2.28 8.13 -13.02
CA LEU A 66 -2.44 8.90 -11.78
C LEU A 66 -1.22 9.78 -11.46
N ALA A 67 -0.01 9.31 -11.78
CA ALA A 67 1.23 10.05 -11.54
C ALA A 67 1.28 11.40 -12.28
N GLU A 68 0.58 11.52 -13.42
CA GLU A 68 0.57 12.72 -14.27
C GLU A 68 -0.63 13.64 -13.96
N ALA A 69 -1.62 13.18 -13.20
CA ALA A 69 -2.88 13.89 -12.99
C ALA A 69 -2.82 14.80 -11.75
N PRO A 70 -3.31 16.05 -11.80
CA PRO A 70 -3.25 16.99 -10.66
C PRO A 70 -4.09 16.54 -9.46
N ASP A 71 -5.15 15.76 -9.72
CA ASP A 71 -6.10 15.23 -8.76
C ASP A 71 -6.59 13.83 -9.17
N PHE A 72 -7.51 13.25 -8.39
CA PHE A 72 -8.11 11.95 -8.66
C PHE A 72 -9.41 12.03 -9.50
N ARG A 73 -9.87 13.23 -9.88
CA ARG A 73 -11.19 13.45 -10.53
C ARG A 73 -11.27 12.77 -11.88
N ARG A 74 -10.18 12.81 -12.66
CA ARG A 74 -10.12 12.14 -13.97
C ARG A 74 -10.27 10.63 -13.83
N ALA A 75 -9.60 10.03 -12.85
CA ALA A 75 -9.73 8.60 -12.57
C ALA A 75 -11.14 8.27 -12.06
N ALA A 76 -11.73 9.12 -11.22
CA ALA A 76 -13.09 8.96 -10.72
C ALA A 76 -14.13 8.98 -11.86
N SER A 77 -13.98 9.88 -12.83
CA SER A 77 -14.84 9.94 -14.03
C SER A 77 -14.80 8.64 -14.83
N TRP A 78 -13.62 8.06 -15.05
CA TRP A 78 -13.48 6.76 -15.72
C TRP A 78 -14.03 5.60 -14.90
N ALA A 79 -13.87 5.63 -13.56
CA ALA A 79 -14.46 4.64 -12.67
C ALA A 79 -15.99 4.69 -12.70
N ALA A 80 -16.58 5.88 -12.74
CA ALA A 80 -18.03 6.07 -12.88
C ALA A 80 -18.55 5.52 -14.23
N GLN A 81 -17.83 5.74 -15.32
CA GLN A 81 -18.20 5.17 -16.64
C GLN A 81 -18.08 3.63 -16.69
N ALA A 82 -17.25 3.06 -15.81
CA ALA A 82 -16.98 1.64 -15.69
C ALA A 82 -17.87 0.93 -14.62
N GLN A 83 -18.99 1.53 -14.20
CA GLN A 83 -19.92 0.90 -13.24
C GLN A 83 -20.44 -0.47 -13.70
N ASP A 84 -20.62 -0.66 -15.00
CA ASP A 84 -21.05 -1.95 -15.59
C ASP A 84 -20.00 -3.07 -15.48
N VAL A 85 -18.74 -2.72 -15.17
CA VAL A 85 -17.68 -3.71 -14.95
C VAL A 85 -17.92 -4.38 -13.59
N PRO A 86 -17.74 -5.72 -13.48
CA PRO A 86 -17.98 -6.45 -12.24
C PRO A 86 -17.29 -5.80 -11.03
N LEU A 87 -18.02 -5.69 -9.91
CA LEU A 87 -17.53 -5.04 -8.69
C LEU A 87 -16.20 -5.64 -8.22
N ALA A 88 -16.09 -6.98 -8.22
CA ALA A 88 -14.86 -7.68 -7.84
C ALA A 88 -13.65 -7.25 -8.70
N PHE A 89 -13.85 -6.91 -9.98
CA PHE A 89 -12.78 -6.38 -10.82
C PHE A 89 -12.36 -4.98 -10.36
N ARG A 90 -13.33 -4.08 -10.11
CA ARG A 90 -13.07 -2.70 -9.67
C ARG A 90 -12.34 -2.68 -8.31
N GLN A 91 -12.80 -3.47 -7.35
CA GLN A 91 -12.15 -3.63 -6.04
C GLN A 91 -10.74 -4.24 -6.14
N ARG A 92 -10.53 -5.21 -7.05
CA ARG A 92 -9.18 -5.73 -7.32
C ARG A 92 -8.26 -4.66 -7.92
N GLN A 93 -8.78 -3.78 -8.79
CA GLN A 93 -8.00 -2.64 -9.27
C GLN A 93 -7.66 -1.69 -8.13
N PHE A 94 -8.60 -1.36 -7.24
CA PHE A 94 -8.32 -0.55 -6.05
C PHE A 94 -7.15 -1.13 -5.25
N ARG A 95 -7.23 -2.41 -4.84
CA ARG A 95 -6.15 -3.08 -4.07
C ARG A 95 -4.80 -3.04 -4.79
N ARG A 96 -4.80 -3.27 -6.11
CA ARG A 96 -3.57 -3.25 -6.93
C ARG A 96 -2.95 -1.86 -7.03
N PHE A 97 -3.78 -0.82 -7.13
CA PHE A 97 -3.33 0.56 -7.34
C PHE A 97 -3.23 1.38 -6.05
N ARG A 98 -3.65 0.83 -4.90
CA ARG A 98 -3.58 1.49 -3.58
C ARG A 98 -2.20 2.09 -3.27
N PRO A 99 -1.06 1.38 -3.45
CA PRO A 99 0.26 1.98 -3.19
C PRO A 99 0.55 3.21 -4.07
N ARG A 100 0.01 3.24 -5.31
CA ARG A 100 0.15 4.39 -6.21
C ARG A 100 -0.77 5.55 -5.82
N LEU A 101 -1.95 5.26 -5.27
CA LEU A 101 -2.85 6.27 -4.72
C LEU A 101 -2.19 6.97 -3.53
N VAL A 102 -1.65 6.20 -2.58
CA VAL A 102 -0.89 6.71 -1.42
C VAL A 102 0.27 7.58 -1.88
N ARG A 103 1.15 7.04 -2.74
CA ARG A 103 2.30 7.79 -3.25
C ARG A 103 1.87 9.09 -3.95
N ARG A 104 0.87 9.05 -4.82
CA ARG A 104 0.40 10.24 -5.52
C ARG A 104 -0.18 11.28 -4.56
N PHE A 105 -0.92 10.84 -3.55
CA PHE A 105 -1.46 11.72 -2.52
C PHE A 105 -0.31 12.43 -1.78
N ALA A 106 0.70 11.66 -1.35
CA ALA A 106 1.88 12.20 -0.66
C ALA A 106 2.67 13.18 -1.55
N ASP A 107 2.92 12.83 -2.82
CA ASP A 107 3.59 13.70 -3.80
C ASP A 107 2.84 15.04 -3.94
N ARG A 108 1.49 15.00 -4.02
CA ARG A 108 0.67 16.21 -4.15
C ARG A 108 0.63 17.05 -2.88
N LEU A 109 0.65 16.42 -1.70
CA LEU A 109 0.78 17.14 -0.43
C LEU A 109 2.15 17.83 -0.35
N ALA A 110 3.23 17.16 -0.76
CA ALA A 110 4.57 17.73 -0.79
C ALA A 110 4.68 18.92 -1.77
N ASP A 111 3.95 18.87 -2.89
CA ASP A 111 3.83 19.97 -3.85
C ASP A 111 2.98 21.16 -3.34
N GLY A 112 2.43 21.09 -2.12
CA GLY A 112 1.55 22.13 -1.56
C GLY A 112 0.11 22.09 -2.07
N GLY A 113 -0.36 20.93 -2.55
CA GLY A 113 -1.76 20.72 -2.91
C GLY A 113 -2.70 20.81 -1.70
N ASP A 114 -3.90 21.30 -1.92
CA ASP A 114 -4.93 21.39 -0.88
C ASP A 114 -5.39 19.97 -0.44
N PRO A 115 -5.16 19.57 0.82
CA PRO A 115 -5.52 18.25 1.32
C PRO A 115 -7.03 17.98 1.23
N ALA A 116 -7.88 18.99 1.40
CA ALA A 116 -9.33 18.82 1.38
C ALA A 116 -9.82 18.45 -0.03
N VAL A 117 -9.33 19.15 -1.06
CA VAL A 117 -9.67 18.90 -2.47
C VAL A 117 -9.13 17.53 -2.92
N LEU A 118 -7.91 17.18 -2.49
CA LEU A 118 -7.34 15.87 -2.79
C LEU A 118 -8.16 14.74 -2.16
N LEU A 119 -8.53 14.87 -0.89
CA LEU A 119 -9.34 13.89 -0.17
C LEU A 119 -10.73 13.74 -0.80
N GLU A 120 -11.41 14.83 -1.13
CA GLU A 120 -12.72 14.81 -1.80
C GLU A 120 -12.65 14.07 -3.14
N SER A 121 -11.63 14.38 -3.95
CA SER A 121 -11.45 13.71 -5.24
C SER A 121 -11.09 12.23 -5.09
N LEU A 122 -10.35 11.86 -4.03
CA LEU A 122 -10.03 10.48 -3.70
C LEU A 122 -11.27 9.71 -3.22
N GLN A 123 -12.07 10.27 -2.33
CA GLN A 123 -13.34 9.69 -1.88
C GLN A 123 -14.27 9.41 -3.06
N THR A 124 -14.36 10.36 -4.00
CA THR A 124 -15.14 10.19 -5.24
C THR A 124 -14.63 9.01 -6.06
N LEU A 125 -13.31 8.85 -6.19
CA LEU A 125 -12.70 7.72 -6.89
C LEU A 125 -13.00 6.38 -6.19
N VAL A 126 -12.78 6.32 -4.88
CA VAL A 126 -12.95 5.11 -4.05
C VAL A 126 -14.42 4.65 -4.09
N GLN A 127 -15.36 5.59 -3.95
CA GLN A 127 -16.79 5.33 -4.08
C GLN A 127 -17.15 4.81 -5.49
N ALA A 128 -16.62 5.43 -6.55
CA ALA A 128 -16.84 4.98 -7.93
C ALA A 128 -16.25 3.58 -8.21
N LEU A 129 -15.22 3.16 -7.48
CA LEU A 129 -14.68 1.80 -7.52
C LEU A 129 -15.51 0.78 -6.72
N GLY A 130 -16.51 1.23 -5.96
CA GLY A 130 -17.33 0.39 -5.08
C GLY A 130 -16.57 -0.07 -3.85
N VAL A 131 -15.75 0.83 -3.30
CA VAL A 131 -15.04 0.69 -2.04
C VAL A 131 -15.57 1.75 -1.08
N ASP A 132 -15.57 1.45 0.22
CA ASP A 132 -16.07 2.36 1.25
C ASP A 132 -15.19 3.61 1.37
N THR A 133 -15.81 4.76 1.64
CA THR A 133 -15.13 6.06 1.65
C THR A 133 -14.08 6.20 2.74
N PHE A 134 -14.17 5.45 3.84
CA PHE A 134 -13.16 5.46 4.91
C PHE A 134 -11.77 5.00 4.42
N GLU A 135 -11.69 4.24 3.33
CA GLU A 135 -10.41 3.85 2.71
C GLU A 135 -9.64 5.06 2.18
N ALA A 136 -10.34 6.14 1.80
CA ALA A 136 -9.70 7.38 1.41
C ALA A 136 -9.01 8.06 2.60
N ASP A 137 -9.60 8.00 3.79
CA ASP A 137 -8.99 8.50 5.03
C ASP A 137 -7.75 7.68 5.41
N TYR A 138 -7.81 6.35 5.31
CA TYR A 138 -6.62 5.51 5.53
C TYR A 138 -5.48 5.82 4.54
N ILE A 139 -5.81 6.09 3.27
CA ILE A 139 -4.82 6.49 2.27
C ILE A 139 -4.21 7.86 2.61
N ARG A 140 -5.02 8.82 3.08
CA ARG A 140 -4.54 10.13 3.54
C ARG A 140 -3.55 9.95 4.69
N ASP A 141 -3.96 9.24 5.74
CA ASP A 141 -3.14 9.06 6.95
C ASP A 141 -1.81 8.35 6.61
N GLU A 142 -1.84 7.34 5.73
CA GLU A 142 -0.62 6.67 5.23
C GLU A 142 0.26 7.59 4.38
N ALA A 143 -0.34 8.43 3.53
CA ALA A 143 0.38 9.38 2.69
C ALA A 143 1.03 10.50 3.50
N GLU A 144 0.34 11.00 4.53
CA GLU A 144 0.89 11.97 5.48
C GLU A 144 2.11 11.41 6.21
N GLY A 145 2.09 10.11 6.56
CA GLY A 145 3.26 9.41 7.13
C GLY A 145 4.45 9.30 6.17
N HIS A 146 4.25 9.44 4.86
CA HIS A 146 5.31 9.41 3.85
C HIS A 146 5.88 10.78 3.51
N LEU A 147 5.28 11.87 3.99
CA LEU A 147 5.84 13.19 3.76
C LEU A 147 7.25 13.25 4.35
N PRO A 148 8.26 13.70 3.58
CA PRO A 148 9.57 13.94 4.14
C PRO A 148 9.34 14.89 5.30
N SER A 149 9.71 14.46 6.51
CA SER A 149 9.63 15.28 7.70
C SER A 149 10.63 16.43 7.54
N ASN A 150 10.29 17.44 6.73
CA ASN A 150 11.11 18.60 6.42
C ASN A 150 11.23 19.55 7.63
N THR A 151 10.76 19.08 8.78
CA THR A 151 10.91 19.66 10.11
C THR A 151 11.00 18.52 11.14
N GLN A 152 11.90 17.55 10.93
CA GLN A 152 12.68 17.10 12.09
C GLN A 152 13.71 18.20 12.39
N GLN A 153 13.22 19.35 12.87
CA GLN A 153 14.04 20.09 13.82
C GLN A 153 14.35 19.07 14.91
N PRO A 154 15.62 18.87 15.30
CA PRO A 154 15.92 18.05 16.46
C PRO A 154 15.00 18.54 17.56
N VAL A 155 14.09 17.67 18.01
CA VAL A 155 13.14 18.03 19.07
C VAL A 155 14.04 18.48 20.21
N SER A 156 14.04 19.78 20.50
CA SER A 156 14.88 20.31 21.56
C SER A 156 14.66 19.44 22.80
N TYR A 157 15.72 19.09 23.52
CA TYR A 157 15.64 18.17 24.66
C TYR A 157 14.49 18.54 25.62
N SER A 158 14.29 19.84 25.83
CA SER A 158 13.16 20.40 26.59
C SER A 158 11.78 20.12 25.98
N ALA A 159 11.61 20.27 24.67
CA ALA A 159 10.37 19.89 23.98
C ALA A 159 10.11 18.38 24.04
N GLY A 160 11.18 17.56 23.95
CA GLY A 160 11.12 16.11 24.07
C GLY A 160 10.66 15.67 25.45
N LEU A 161 11.23 16.26 26.51
CA LEU A 161 10.82 16.01 27.89
C LEU A 161 9.35 16.36 28.14
N VAL A 162 8.91 17.53 27.66
CA VAL A 162 7.51 17.97 27.84
C VAL A 162 6.55 17.03 27.11
N GLN A 163 6.90 16.58 25.92
CA GLN A 163 6.10 15.62 25.16
C GLN A 163 6.03 14.27 25.87
N LEU A 164 7.17 13.75 26.32
CA LEU A 164 7.26 12.47 27.04
C LEU A 164 6.44 12.50 28.33
N GLN A 165 6.50 13.61 29.08
CA GLN A 165 5.74 13.79 30.32
C GLN A 165 4.23 13.81 30.06
N ARG A 166 3.78 14.51 29.01
CA ARG A 166 2.36 14.55 28.63
C ARG A 166 1.85 13.17 28.21
N GLU A 167 2.66 12.43 27.45
CA GLU A 167 2.31 11.10 27.00
C GLU A 167 2.21 10.11 28.17
N HIS A 168 3.19 10.12 29.07
CA HIS A 168 3.15 9.33 30.30
C HIS A 168 1.90 9.62 31.13
N GLN A 169 1.58 10.90 31.34
CA GLN A 169 0.41 11.30 32.10
C GLN A 169 -0.89 10.79 31.44
N ARG A 170 -1.01 10.95 30.11
CA ARG A 170 -2.18 10.45 29.36
C ARG A 170 -2.36 8.94 29.51
N ARG A 171 -1.27 8.17 29.44
CA ARG A 171 -1.32 6.70 29.58
C ARG A 171 -1.66 6.28 31.01
N MET A 172 -1.10 6.94 32.01
CA MET A 172 -1.44 6.71 33.43
C MET A 172 -2.91 6.97 33.70
N ASP A 173 -3.46 8.05 33.14
CA ASP A 173 -4.88 8.39 33.29
C ASP A 173 -5.77 7.39 32.54
N ALA A 174 -5.36 6.94 31.35
CA ALA A 174 -6.05 5.90 30.60
C ALA A 174 -6.10 4.58 31.38
N LEU A 175 -4.96 4.14 31.95
CA LEU A 175 -4.87 2.90 32.75
C LEU A 175 -5.73 2.95 34.01
N ARG A 176 -5.84 4.13 34.65
CA ARG A 176 -6.72 4.34 35.81
C ARG A 176 -8.19 4.34 35.43
N ALA A 177 -8.53 4.86 34.25
CA ALA A 177 -9.89 4.98 33.77
C ALA A 177 -10.47 3.67 33.21
N VAL A 178 -9.67 2.61 32.99
CA VAL A 178 -10.16 1.33 32.45
C VAL A 178 -11.14 0.66 33.44
N PRO A 179 -12.43 0.55 33.08
CA PRO A 179 -13.41 -0.12 33.91
C PRO A 179 -13.25 -1.64 33.81
N GLY A 180 -13.48 -2.35 34.91
CA GLY A 180 -13.44 -3.82 34.94
C GLY A 180 -12.05 -4.45 35.00
N LEU A 181 -10.98 -3.66 35.09
CA LEU A 181 -9.63 -4.16 35.36
C LEU A 181 -9.49 -4.52 36.85
N ASP A 182 -8.96 -5.70 37.15
CA ASP A 182 -8.65 -6.12 38.52
C ASP A 182 -7.53 -5.25 39.12
N ALA A 183 -7.54 -5.13 40.45
CA ALA A 183 -6.67 -4.20 41.16
C ALA A 183 -5.18 -4.54 41.02
N GLU A 184 -4.85 -5.84 41.03
CA GLU A 184 -3.48 -6.34 40.93
C GLU A 184 -2.91 -6.10 39.51
N THR A 185 -3.67 -6.45 38.47
CA THR A 185 -3.27 -6.18 37.08
C THR A 185 -3.17 -4.69 36.80
N ARG A 186 -4.06 -3.88 37.37
CA ARG A 186 -3.95 -2.41 37.28
C ARG A 186 -2.63 -1.93 37.88
N GLU A 187 -2.26 -2.43 39.05
CA GLU A 187 -1.02 -2.06 39.73
C GLU A 187 0.21 -2.47 38.90
N GLN A 188 0.24 -3.70 38.39
CA GLN A 188 1.31 -4.19 37.51
C GLN A 188 1.46 -3.34 36.24
N LEU A 189 0.36 -2.93 35.60
CA LEU A 189 0.41 -2.08 34.41
C LEU A 189 0.91 -0.67 34.72
N LEU A 190 0.53 -0.11 35.87
CA LEU A 190 1.01 1.20 36.30
C LEU A 190 2.51 1.16 36.64
N GLU A 191 3.00 0.07 37.24
CA GLU A 191 4.43 -0.12 37.48
C GLU A 191 5.22 -0.30 36.18
N ALA A 192 4.72 -1.12 35.26
CA ALA A 192 5.32 -1.30 33.94
C ALA A 192 5.44 0.03 33.18
N GLU A 193 4.41 0.89 33.23
CA GLU A 193 4.44 2.19 32.57
C GLU A 193 5.44 3.17 33.23
N LYS A 194 5.60 3.12 34.57
CA LYS A 194 6.64 3.89 35.28
C LYS A 194 8.04 3.46 34.86
N THR A 195 8.28 2.17 34.73
CA THR A 195 9.58 1.63 34.29
C THR A 195 9.88 2.06 32.85
N ARG A 196 8.91 1.93 31.94
CA ARG A 196 9.05 2.42 30.56
C ARG A 196 9.34 3.90 30.47
N PHE A 197 8.70 4.71 31.32
CA PHE A 197 8.95 6.15 31.34
C PHE A 197 10.38 6.47 31.80
N ARG A 198 10.91 5.75 32.80
CA ARG A 198 12.32 5.89 33.23
C ARG A 198 13.29 5.52 32.11
N GLU A 199 13.08 4.39 31.45
CA GLU A 199 13.90 3.96 30.31
C GLU A 199 13.86 4.99 29.17
N ALA A 200 12.69 5.58 28.90
CA ALA A 200 12.55 6.61 27.89
C ALA A 200 13.27 7.92 28.27
N LEU A 201 13.28 8.30 29.56
CA LEU A 201 14.06 9.44 30.06
C LEU A 201 15.57 9.21 29.94
N GLU A 202 16.06 8.00 30.26
CA GLU A 202 17.47 7.63 30.12
C GLU A 202 17.92 7.67 28.66
N ASN A 203 17.11 7.10 27.75
CA ASN A 203 17.37 7.13 26.32
C ASN A 203 17.37 8.55 25.76
N LEU A 204 16.48 9.42 26.24
CA LEU A 204 16.44 10.83 25.85
C LEU A 204 17.69 11.59 26.35
N GLY A 205 18.19 11.28 27.55
CA GLY A 205 19.42 11.84 28.09
C GLY A 205 20.68 11.39 27.35
N GLN A 206 20.71 10.14 26.84
CA GLN A 206 21.83 9.64 26.03
C GLN A 206 21.87 10.22 24.61
N GLN A 207 20.78 10.82 24.15
CA GLN A 207 20.67 11.48 22.85
C GLN A 207 21.16 12.93 22.84
N GLU A 208 21.74 13.45 23.93
CA GLU A 208 22.55 14.67 23.89
C GLU A 208 23.98 14.34 23.41
N PRO A 209 24.34 14.60 22.12
CA PRO A 209 25.75 14.64 21.74
C PRO A 209 26.36 15.88 22.40
N GLY A 210 27.39 15.69 23.22
CA GLY A 210 28.00 16.74 24.02
C GLY A 210 28.27 18.03 23.25
N GLN A 211 27.48 19.06 23.53
CA GLN A 211 27.88 20.44 23.34
C GLN A 211 28.42 20.99 24.66
N ALA A 212 29.60 21.61 24.56
CA ALA A 212 30.35 22.34 25.58
C ALA A 212 31.32 21.52 26.47
N VAL A 213 32.35 20.92 25.87
CA VAL A 213 33.72 21.12 26.38
C VAL A 213 34.41 22.09 25.43
N GLY A 214 34.38 23.37 25.76
CA GLY A 214 34.91 24.45 24.95
C GLY A 214 34.65 25.79 25.63
N GLY A 215 35.45 26.08 26.65
CA GLY A 215 35.44 27.31 27.44
C GLY A 215 36.51 27.22 28.52
#